data_AF-A0A954M8Q1-F1
#
_entry.id   AF-A0A954M8Q1-F1
#
_cell.length_a   1.000
_cell.length_b   1.000
_cell.length_c   1.000
_cell.angle_alpha   90.00
_cell.angle_beta   90.00
_cell.angle_gamma   90.00
#
_symmetry.space_group_name_H-M   'P 1'
#
loop_
_entity.id
_entity.type
_entity.pdbx_description
1 polymer ?
#
loop_
_entity_poly.entity_id
_entity_poly.type
_entity_poly.pdbx_seq_one_letter_code
_entity_poly.pdbx_strand_id
1 'polypeptide(L)'
;MLAKLFTVIRIPELRQKILLTLFLLAVYRMGFAIPLPFLDQQQFGDAMRRLSEQQGGLGQVIQVVSLFSASSIGNSTIFGLGIMPYISASIIFQLLGSVYPPLEQLQKEGEAGRKKINEYTRYATVVICL
;
A
#
# COMPACT_ATOMS: atom_id res chain seq x y z
N MET A 1 -15.27 27.96 -0.73
CA MET A 1 -14.29 26.86 -0.79
C MET A 1 -13.31 27.01 -1.97
N LEU A 2 -13.77 27.35 -3.18
CA LEU A 2 -12.92 27.53 -4.37
C LEU A 2 -11.76 28.55 -4.21
N ALA A 3 -11.96 29.64 -3.46
CA ALA A 3 -10.90 30.61 -3.19
C ALA A 3 -9.67 30.01 -2.47
N LYS A 4 -9.85 29.00 -1.61
CA LYS A 4 -8.74 28.31 -0.93
C LYS A 4 -7.89 27.50 -1.91
N LEU A 5 -8.50 26.97 -2.97
CA LEU A 5 -7.81 26.24 -4.03
C LEU A 5 -6.85 27.16 -4.80
N PHE A 6 -7.26 28.41 -5.07
CA PHE A 6 -6.41 29.42 -5.71
C PHE A 6 -5.30 29.94 -4.77
N THR A 7 -5.56 30.05 -3.46
CA THR A 7 -4.54 30.42 -2.47
C THR A 7 -3.40 29.39 -2.40
N VAL A 8 -3.73 28.10 -2.54
CA VAL A 8 -2.73 27.01 -2.54
C VAL A 8 -1.76 27.11 -3.72
N ILE A 9 -2.22 27.58 -4.89
CA ILE A 9 -1.38 27.79 -6.09
C ILE A 9 -0.51 29.04 -5.94
N ARG A 10 -0.97 30.02 -5.14
CA ARG A 10 -0.32 31.32 -4.96
C ARG A 10 0.85 31.26 -3.96
N ILE A 11 0.83 30.32 -3.00
CA ILE A 11 1.90 30.17 -2.01
C ILE A 11 3.00 29.26 -2.59
N PRO A 12 4.25 29.74 -2.73
CA PRO A 12 5.32 29.00 -3.40
C PRO A 12 5.68 27.68 -2.69
N GLU A 13 5.65 27.66 -1.35
CA GLU A 13 5.93 26.45 -0.55
C GLU A 13 4.90 25.33 -0.79
N LEU A 14 3.61 25.69 -0.88
CA LEU A 14 2.53 24.74 -1.15
C LEU A 14 2.60 24.20 -2.58
N ARG A 15 2.88 25.08 -3.55
CA ARG A 15 3.11 24.68 -4.94
C ARG A 15 4.26 23.67 -5.06
N GLN A 16 5.37 23.91 -4.37
CA GLN A 16 6.52 23.00 -4.39
C GLN A 16 6.19 21.62 -3.79
N LYS A 17 5.46 21.59 -2.66
CA LYS A 17 4.99 20.32 -2.07
C LYS A 17 4.04 19.56 -3.00
N ILE A 18 3.12 20.25 -3.66
CA ILE A 18 2.19 19.62 -4.62
C ILE A 18 2.94 19.07 -5.83
N LEU A 19 3.88 19.82 -6.39
CA LEU A 19 4.72 19.36 -7.50
C LEU A 19 5.56 18.14 -7.10
N LEU A 20 6.12 18.13 -5.89
CA LEU A 20 6.84 16.97 -5.35
C LEU A 20 5.94 15.74 -5.25
N THR A 21 4.73 15.90 -4.69
CA THR A 21 3.77 14.79 -4.58
C THR A 21 3.36 14.27 -5.96
N LEU A 22 3.06 15.15 -6.91
CA LEU A 22 2.75 14.76 -8.29
C LEU A 22 3.91 14.04 -8.96
N PHE A 23 5.14 14.51 -8.74
CA PHE A 23 6.34 13.86 -9.25
C PHE A 23 6.52 12.44 -8.66
N LEU A 24 6.36 12.28 -7.34
CA LEU A 24 6.43 10.97 -6.69
C LEU A 24 5.34 10.02 -7.22
N LEU A 25 4.11 10.51 -7.44
CA LEU A 25 3.03 9.72 -8.04
C LEU A 25 3.36 9.32 -9.49
N ALA A 26 3.99 10.20 -10.26
CA ALA A 26 4.43 9.87 -11.62
C ALA A 26 5.51 8.78 -11.61
N VAL A 27 6.50 8.86 -10.71
CA VAL A 27 7.52 7.82 -10.54
C VAL A 27 6.90 6.48 -10.12
N TYR A 28 5.98 6.49 -9.16
CA TYR A 28 5.23 5.30 -8.77
C TYR A 28 4.48 4.68 -9.96
N ARG A 29 3.83 5.52 -10.78
CA ARG A 29 3.10 5.06 -11.97
C ARG A 29 4.01 4.48 -13.04
N MET A 30 5.19 5.06 -13.27
CA MET A 30 6.20 4.49 -14.18
C MET A 30 6.71 3.15 -13.70
N GLY A 31 6.99 3.01 -12.40
CA GLY A 31 7.43 1.74 -11.82
C GLY A 31 6.42 0.61 -12.00
N PHE A 32 5.14 0.94 -11.90
CA PHE A 32 4.05 0.00 -12.10
C PHE A 32 3.89 -0.48 -13.55
N ALA A 33 4.46 0.23 -14.52
CA ALA A 33 4.48 -0.21 -15.90
C ALA A 33 5.58 -1.25 -16.19
N ILE A 34 6.47 -1.55 -15.22
CA ILE A 34 7.57 -2.50 -15.38
C ILE A 34 7.12 -3.89 -14.92
N PRO A 35 6.85 -4.83 -15.85
CA PRO A 35 6.48 -6.20 -15.51
C PRO A 35 7.69 -6.96 -14.95
N LEU A 36 7.42 -7.97 -14.13
CA LEU A 36 8.46 -8.85 -13.62
C LEU A 36 8.99 -9.75 -14.75
N PRO A 37 10.31 -9.77 -15.01
CA PRO A 37 10.88 -10.49 -16.15
C PRO A 37 10.75 -12.02 -16.06
N PHE A 38 10.44 -12.57 -14.89
CA PHE A 38 10.42 -14.01 -14.61
C PHE A 38 9.00 -14.62 -14.57
N LEU A 39 7.94 -13.86 -14.86
CA LEU A 39 6.55 -14.35 -14.79
C LEU A 39 5.84 -14.28 -16.15
N ASP A 40 5.19 -15.38 -16.52
CA ASP A 40 4.31 -15.42 -17.70
C ASP A 40 2.95 -14.79 -17.34
N GLN A 41 2.79 -13.54 -17.78
CA GLN A 41 1.62 -12.71 -17.50
C GLN A 41 0.31 -13.31 -18.04
N GLN A 42 0.37 -14.11 -19.11
CA GLN A 42 -0.81 -14.69 -19.73
C GLN A 42 -1.36 -15.84 -18.87
N GLN A 43 -0.47 -16.73 -18.41
CA GLN A 43 -0.86 -17.85 -17.54
C GLN A 43 -1.36 -17.37 -16.17
N PHE A 44 -0.76 -16.31 -15.62
CA PHE A 44 -1.19 -15.73 -14.34
C PHE A 44 -2.55 -15.01 -14.47
N GLY A 45 -2.76 -14.26 -15.56
CA GLY A 45 -4.05 -13.62 -15.84
C GLY A 45 -5.19 -14.62 -15.97
N ASP A 46 -4.96 -15.75 -16.64
CA ASP A 46 -5.99 -16.80 -16.82
C ASP A 46 -6.25 -17.59 -15.53
N ALA A 47 -5.21 -17.87 -14.74
CA ALA A 47 -5.39 -18.48 -13.41
C ALA A 47 -6.19 -17.58 -12.47
N MET A 48 -5.89 -16.27 -12.45
CA MET A 48 -6.61 -15.31 -11.62
C MET A 48 -8.05 -15.09 -12.08
N ARG A 49 -8.33 -15.12 -13.40
CA ARG A 49 -9.70 -15.09 -13.93
C ARG A 49 -10.52 -16.29 -13.46
N ARG A 50 -9.98 -17.51 -13.57
CA ARG A 50 -10.64 -18.73 -13.10
C ARG A 50 -10.92 -18.72 -11.60
N LEU A 51 -10.02 -18.13 -10.79
CA LEU A 51 -10.21 -17.96 -9.35
C LEU A 51 -11.23 -16.86 -9.02
N SER A 52 -11.32 -15.80 -9.83
CA SER A 52 -12.31 -14.73 -9.65
C SER A 52 -13.73 -15.12 -10.07
N GLU A 53 -13.87 -16.06 -11.00
CA GLU A 53 -15.16 -16.62 -11.44
C GLU A 53 -15.74 -17.64 -10.44
N GLN A 54 -14.93 -18.18 -9.53
CA GLN A 54 -15.43 -18.97 -8.42
C GLN A 54 -16.16 -18.05 -7.43
N GLN A 55 -17.48 -18.21 -7.33
CA GLN A 55 -18.38 -17.54 -6.37
C GLN A 55 -18.16 -18.02 -4.92
N GLY A 56 -16.92 -17.95 -4.42
CA GLY A 56 -16.55 -18.24 -3.04
C GLY A 56 -15.84 -17.05 -2.38
N GLY A 57 -15.71 -17.06 -1.05
CA GLY A 57 -15.08 -15.96 -0.28
C GLY A 57 -13.66 -15.61 -0.75
N LEU A 58 -12.93 -16.57 -1.34
CA LEU A 58 -11.61 -16.33 -1.93
C LEU A 58 -11.66 -15.42 -3.17
N GLY A 59 -12.69 -15.54 -4.01
CA GLY A 59 -12.88 -14.68 -5.19
C GLY A 59 -13.14 -13.22 -4.81
N GLN A 60 -13.90 -12.99 -3.73
CA GLN A 60 -14.13 -11.65 -3.17
C GLN A 60 -12.86 -11.04 -2.58
N VAL A 61 -12.05 -11.83 -1.85
CA VAL A 61 -10.76 -11.36 -1.34
C VAL A 61 -9.82 -10.98 -2.49
N ILE A 62 -9.74 -11.81 -3.54
CA ILE A 62 -8.94 -11.53 -4.73
C ILE A 62 -9.40 -10.25 -5.45
N GLN A 63 -10.70 -10.02 -5.53
CA GLN A 63 -11.27 -8.82 -6.15
C GLN A 63 -10.93 -7.56 -5.33
N VAL A 64 -11.01 -7.63 -4.01
CA VAL A 64 -10.61 -6.56 -3.10
C VAL A 64 -9.12 -6.26 -3.22
N VAL A 65 -8.26 -7.28 -3.23
CA VAL A 65 -6.81 -7.13 -3.41
C VAL A 65 -6.49 -6.47 -4.76
N SER A 66 -7.19 -6.83 -5.83
CA SER A 66 -7.00 -6.25 -7.18
C SER A 66 -7.38 -4.76 -7.23
N LEU A 67 -8.44 -4.36 -6.51
CA LEU A 67 -8.86 -2.95 -6.41
C LEU A 67 -7.83 -2.11 -5.65
N PHE A 68 -7.32 -2.63 -4.54
CA PHE A 68 -6.32 -1.92 -3.72
C PHE A 68 -4.90 -1.92 -4.34
N SER A 69 -4.60 -2.89 -5.20
CA SER A 69 -3.34 -2.98 -5.95
C SER A 69 -3.30 -2.09 -7.20
N ALA A 70 -4.40 -1.39 -7.54
CA ALA A 70 -4.52 -0.47 -8.69
C ALA A 70 -4.20 -1.08 -10.09
N SER A 71 -4.04 -2.41 -10.17
CA SER A 71 -4.01 -3.25 -11.37
C SER A 71 -4.64 -4.59 -11.04
N SER A 72 -5.20 -5.21 -12.07
CA SER A 72 -5.37 -6.66 -12.13
C SER A 72 -4.11 -7.33 -11.56
N ILE A 73 -4.29 -8.13 -10.52
CA ILE A 73 -3.23 -9.00 -9.98
C ILE A 73 -2.63 -9.83 -11.12
N GLY A 74 -3.42 -10.16 -12.15
CA GLY A 74 -2.96 -10.80 -13.38
C GLY A 74 -1.81 -10.11 -14.09
N ASN A 75 -1.51 -8.84 -13.79
CA ASN A 75 -0.27 -8.19 -14.20
C ASN A 75 0.73 -8.10 -13.05
N SER A 76 1.64 -9.07 -12.97
CA SER A 76 2.71 -9.06 -11.99
C SER A 76 3.77 -8.01 -12.36
N THR A 77 3.85 -6.94 -11.57
CA THR A 77 4.76 -5.81 -11.76
C THR A 77 5.61 -5.64 -10.49
N ILE A 78 6.75 -4.94 -10.59
CA ILE A 78 7.65 -4.75 -9.44
C ILE A 78 6.93 -4.05 -8.26
N PHE A 79 5.95 -3.19 -8.56
CA PHE A 79 5.08 -2.55 -7.57
C PHE A 79 3.67 -3.18 -7.53
N GLY A 80 3.52 -4.44 -7.93
CA GLY A 80 2.23 -5.10 -8.10
C GLY A 80 1.41 -5.22 -6.82
N LEU A 81 2.06 -5.33 -5.66
CA LEU A 81 1.40 -5.31 -4.34
C LEU A 81 1.22 -3.88 -3.78
N GLY A 82 1.84 -2.87 -4.41
CA GLY A 82 1.74 -1.47 -4.02
C GLY A 82 2.06 -1.20 -2.56
N ILE A 83 1.17 -0.47 -1.89
CA ILE A 83 1.25 -0.12 -0.45
C ILE A 83 0.55 -1.15 0.45
N MET A 84 -0.09 -2.17 -0.12
CA MET A 84 -0.94 -3.10 0.63
C MET A 84 -0.20 -3.86 1.74
N PRO A 85 1.04 -4.37 1.55
CA PRO A 85 1.77 -5.05 2.61
C PRO A 85 2.02 -4.16 3.83
N TYR A 86 2.26 -2.86 3.62
CA TYR A 86 2.45 -1.91 4.70
C TYR A 86 1.16 -1.63 5.46
N ILE A 87 0.04 -1.49 4.74
CA ILE A 87 -1.29 -1.32 5.36
C ILE A 87 -1.62 -2.54 6.22
N SER A 88 -1.41 -3.75 5.69
CA SER A 88 -1.63 -4.99 6.43
C SER A 88 -0.74 -5.08 7.67
N ALA A 89 0.56 -4.81 7.54
CA ALA A 89 1.49 -4.79 8.68
C ALA A 89 1.04 -3.79 9.76
N SER A 90 0.62 -2.59 9.37
CA SER A 90 0.14 -1.55 10.29
C SER A 90 -1.11 -2.01 11.05
N ILE A 91 -2.05 -2.67 10.38
CA ILE A 91 -3.26 -3.22 11.01
C ILE A 91 -2.87 -4.33 12.00
N ILE A 92 -1.92 -5.21 11.64
CA ILE A 92 -1.42 -6.24 12.54
C ILE A 92 -0.87 -5.61 13.82
N PHE A 93 -0.01 -4.59 13.75
CA PHE A 93 0.54 -3.94 14.94
C PHE A 93 -0.50 -3.14 15.73
N GLN A 94 -1.50 -2.55 15.06
CA GLN A 94 -2.63 -1.91 15.73
C GLN A 94 -3.45 -2.91 16.55
N LEU A 95 -3.73 -4.09 15.98
CA LEU A 95 -4.44 -5.17 16.68
C LEU A 95 -3.56 -5.84 17.75
N LEU A 96 -2.27 -6.03 17.48
CA LEU A 96 -1.33 -6.61 18.45
C LEU A 96 -1.18 -5.71 19.67
N GLY A 97 -1.22 -4.39 19.49
CA GLY A 97 -1.16 -3.43 20.59
C GLY A 97 -2.34 -3.47 21.55
N SER A 98 -3.50 -4.01 21.16
CA SER A 98 -4.65 -4.20 22.07
C SER A 98 -4.61 -5.54 22.81
N VAL A 99 -3.83 -6.51 22.32
CA VAL A 99 -3.76 -7.88 22.89
C VAL A 99 -2.45 -8.12 23.64
N TYR A 100 -1.36 -7.45 23.26
CA TYR A 100 -0.02 -7.66 23.81
C TYR A 100 0.43 -6.48 24.70
N PRO A 101 0.54 -6.67 26.04
CA PRO A 101 0.74 -5.59 27.00
C PRO A 101 2.02 -4.75 26.80
N PRO A 102 3.18 -5.31 26.40
CA PRO A 102 4.36 -4.51 26.12
C PRO A 102 4.20 -3.56 24.92
N LEU A 103 3.44 -3.97 23.89
CA LEU A 103 3.15 -3.08 22.75
C LEU A 103 2.14 -1.99 23.14
N GLU A 104 1.18 -2.31 24.02
CA GLU A 104 0.26 -1.32 24.58
C GLU A 104 1.01 -0.24 25.38
N GLN A 105 2.01 -0.64 26.17
CA GLN A 105 2.87 0.30 26.92
C GLN A 105 3.68 1.18 25.97
N LEU A 106 4.27 0.62 24.91
CA LEU A 106 4.93 1.39 23.86
C LEU A 106 3.96 2.38 23.18
N GLN A 107 2.70 2.03 22.95
CA GLN A 107 1.73 2.99 22.43
C GLN A 107 1.44 4.15 23.41
N LYS A 108 1.51 3.89 24.73
CA LYS A 108 1.29 4.87 25.80
C LYS A 108 2.49 5.81 26.01
N GLU A 109 3.69 5.46 25.55
CA GLU A 109 4.90 6.32 25.58
C GLU A 109 4.84 7.54 24.63
N GLY A 110 3.74 7.69 23.86
CA GLY A 110 3.52 8.87 23.02
C GLY A 110 4.31 8.84 21.72
N GLU A 111 5.03 9.93 21.38
CA GLU A 111 5.71 10.03 20.09
C GLU A 111 6.88 9.04 19.92
N ALA A 112 7.62 8.77 20.99
CA ALA A 112 8.77 7.87 20.96
C ALA A 112 8.35 6.43 20.65
N GLY A 113 7.33 5.93 21.36
CA GLY A 113 6.82 4.58 21.13
C GLY A 113 6.06 4.42 19.81
N ARG A 114 5.34 5.46 19.34
CA ARG A 114 4.77 5.49 17.99
C ARG A 114 5.83 5.36 16.90
N LYS A 115 6.97 6.03 17.03
CA LYS A 115 8.10 5.88 16.08
C LYS A 115 8.62 4.44 16.08
N LYS A 116 8.75 3.82 17.25
CA LYS A 116 9.25 2.45 17.36
C LYS A 116 8.29 1.41 16.75
N ILE A 117 6.99 1.59 16.94
CA ILE A 117 5.97 0.75 16.28
C ILE A 117 5.99 0.93 14.77
N ASN A 118 6.21 2.17 14.27
CA ASN A 118 6.36 2.40 12.83
C ASN A 118 7.61 1.73 12.26
N GLU A 119 8.72 1.70 13.00
CA GLU A 119 9.91 0.94 12.60
C GLU A 119 9.61 -0.56 12.52
N TYR A 120 8.98 -1.15 13.53
CA TYR A 120 8.57 -2.56 13.50
C TYR A 120 7.60 -2.87 12.36
N THR A 121 6.66 -1.96 12.09
CA THR A 121 5.73 -2.07 10.96
C THR A 121 6.48 -2.10 9.63
N ARG A 122 7.50 -1.25 9.46
CA ARG A 122 8.34 -1.25 8.25
C ARG A 122 9.13 -2.54 8.09
N TYR A 123 9.71 -3.08 9.16
CA TYR A 123 10.42 -4.36 9.09
C TYR A 123 9.49 -5.53 8.81
N ALA A 124 8.33 -5.59 9.47
CA ALA A 124 7.34 -6.63 9.21
C ALA A 124 6.78 -6.56 7.79
N THR A 125 6.65 -5.37 7.22
CA THR A 125 6.24 -5.19 5.82
C THR A 125 7.19 -5.94 4.88
N VAL A 126 8.51 -5.85 5.10
CA VAL A 126 9.49 -6.58 4.29
C VAL A 126 9.33 -8.08 4.45
N VAL A 127 9.10 -8.56 5.68
CA VAL A 127 8.86 -9.99 5.95
C VAL A 127 7.57 -10.50 5.30
N ILE A 128 6.52 -9.67 5.22
CA ILE A 128 5.25 -10.02 4.54
C ILE A 128 5.42 -10.07 3.02
N CYS A 129 6.34 -9.29 2.47
CA CYS A 129 6.63 -9.28 1.03
C CYS A 129 7.56 -10.40 0.56
N LEU A 130 8.32 -11.01 1.48
CA LEU A 130 9.18 -12.17 1.23
C LEU A 130 8.36 -13.46 1.21
#